data_AF-A0A812ZAR7-F1
#
_entry.id   AF-A0A812ZAR7-F1
#
_cell.length_a   1.000
_cell.length_b   1.000
_cell.length_c   1.000
_cell.angle_alpha   90.00
_cell.angle_beta   90.00
_cell.angle_gamma   90.00
#
_symmetry.space_group_name_H-M   'P 1'
#
loop_
_entity.id
_entity.type
_entity.pdbx_description
1 polymer ?
#
loop_
_entity_poly.entity_id
_entity_poly.type
_entity_poly.pdbx_seq_one_letter_code
_entity_poly.pdbx_strand_id
1 'polypeptide(L)'
;MQQSGHVPGLTDRRYEGVIATYRADKGFGFIRCSELRQKFPEKDVFLHGKQLGAFKEGDAVSFAIFLNRDGKPQATDLTYLNGDGMQQQQQQQHQQGMLQGMQHQGMQMHQGMHPGMPCMGHPAQAGSMMAQIAPPPHQAMPDEDVQEVEVPKEFVAKLTSEGGRLHELKHMAGSDITITFQTRPELVNKAVAIIRGPKVSASLGAILLMQELSELIQIPVCRLT
;
A
#
# COMPACT_ATOMS: atom_id res chain seq x y z
N MET A 1 -13.96 -7.12 41.06
CA MET A 1 -13.42 -6.25 40.00
C MET A 1 -13.27 -7.11 38.74
N GLN A 2 -14.32 -7.22 37.92
CA GLN A 2 -14.29 -8.08 36.72
C GLN A 2 -13.37 -7.44 35.65
N GLN A 3 -12.45 -8.26 35.16
CA GLN A 3 -11.45 -7.93 34.17
C GLN A 3 -12.13 -7.65 32.83
N SER A 4 -11.66 -6.63 32.11
CA SER A 4 -11.85 -6.53 30.66
C SER A 4 -11.14 -7.75 30.05
N GLY A 5 -11.88 -8.86 30.00
CA GLY A 5 -11.30 -10.18 29.93
C GLY A 5 -11.09 -10.60 28.49
N HIS A 6 -9.85 -10.91 28.18
CA HIS A 6 -9.53 -11.87 27.13
C HIS A 6 -10.45 -13.10 27.27
N VAL A 7 -11.25 -13.37 26.24
CA VAL A 7 -12.15 -14.54 26.21
C VAL A 7 -11.54 -15.53 25.21
N PRO A 8 -11.00 -16.67 25.69
CA PRO A 8 -10.37 -17.67 24.85
C PRO A 8 -11.28 -18.10 23.69
N GLY A 9 -10.75 -18.00 22.47
CA GLY A 9 -11.46 -18.37 21.23
C GLY A 9 -12.44 -17.31 20.70
N LEU A 10 -12.68 -16.23 21.44
CA LEU A 10 -13.39 -15.04 20.94
C LEU A 10 -12.42 -13.89 20.65
N THR A 11 -11.47 -13.60 21.54
CA THR A 11 -10.55 -12.46 21.39
C THR A 11 -9.19 -12.84 20.78
N ASP A 12 -8.92 -14.14 20.59
CA ASP A 12 -7.66 -14.69 20.06
C ASP A 12 -7.59 -14.78 18.54
N ARG A 13 -8.67 -14.40 17.85
CA ARG A 13 -8.78 -14.54 16.41
C ARG A 13 -9.44 -13.32 15.78
N ARG A 14 -9.19 -13.14 14.49
CA ARG A 14 -9.84 -12.13 13.68
C ARG A 14 -11.16 -12.67 13.14
N TYR A 15 -12.08 -11.75 12.90
CA TYR A 15 -13.39 -12.00 12.32
C TYR A 15 -13.55 -11.16 11.07
N GLU A 16 -14.36 -11.68 10.17
CA GLU A 16 -14.63 -11.08 8.89
C GLU A 16 -16.06 -10.54 8.90
N GLY A 17 -16.23 -9.31 8.44
CA GLY A 17 -17.54 -8.66 8.44
C GLY A 17 -17.60 -7.48 7.51
N VAL A 18 -18.79 -6.90 7.41
CA VAL A 18 -19.05 -5.74 6.56
C VAL A 18 -19.50 -4.59 7.45
N ILE A 19 -18.93 -3.41 7.24
CA ILE A 19 -19.35 -2.20 7.96
C ILE A 19 -20.78 -1.89 7.53
N ALA A 20 -21.74 -2.14 8.41
CA ALA A 20 -23.16 -2.04 8.07
C ALA A 20 -23.68 -0.62 8.18
N THR A 21 -23.19 0.13 9.16
CA THR A 21 -23.53 1.55 9.35
C THR A 21 -22.38 2.27 10.04
N TYR A 22 -22.12 3.51 9.65
CA TYR A 22 -21.16 4.40 10.29
C TYR A 22 -21.76 5.80 10.34
N ARG A 23 -21.86 6.36 11.54
CA ARG A 23 -22.38 7.71 11.77
C ARG A 23 -21.19 8.63 12.03
N ALA A 24 -20.71 9.28 10.99
CA ALA A 24 -19.63 10.25 11.09
C ALA A 24 -19.94 11.36 12.11
N ASP A 25 -21.20 11.84 12.16
CA ASP A 25 -21.65 12.85 13.11
C ASP A 25 -21.50 12.44 14.59
N LYS A 26 -21.64 11.14 14.87
CA LYS A 26 -21.53 10.59 16.23
C LYS A 26 -20.18 9.92 16.49
N GLY A 27 -19.35 9.72 15.47
CA GLY A 27 -18.04 9.09 15.57
C GLY A 27 -18.08 7.60 15.90
N PHE A 28 -19.15 6.88 15.55
CA PHE A 28 -19.24 5.43 15.76
C PHE A 28 -20.04 4.72 14.66
N GLY A 29 -19.81 3.42 14.54
CA GLY A 29 -20.51 2.54 13.60
C GLY A 29 -20.71 1.14 14.13
N PHE A 30 -21.22 0.27 13.26
CA PHE A 30 -21.49 -1.12 13.52
C PHE A 30 -21.01 -2.00 12.37
N ILE A 31 -20.37 -3.11 12.71
CA ILE A 31 -19.93 -4.13 11.75
C ILE A 31 -20.84 -5.34 11.89
N ARG A 32 -21.41 -5.78 10.75
CA ARG A 32 -22.17 -7.02 10.67
C ARG A 32 -21.21 -8.18 10.39
N CYS A 33 -21.26 -9.17 11.25
CA CYS A 33 -20.53 -10.42 11.10
C CYS A 33 -21.46 -11.59 11.45
N SER A 34 -21.67 -12.49 10.50
CA SER A 34 -22.60 -13.62 10.64
C SER A 34 -22.16 -14.62 11.71
N GLU A 35 -20.85 -14.79 11.92
CA GLU A 35 -20.30 -15.69 12.94
C GLU A 35 -20.56 -15.17 14.35
N LEU A 36 -20.38 -13.86 14.57
CA LEU A 36 -20.62 -13.24 15.87
C LEU A 36 -22.09 -13.07 16.17
N ARG A 37 -22.92 -12.85 15.15
CA ARG A 37 -24.36 -12.73 15.31
C ARG A 37 -25.01 -14.03 15.79
N GLN A 38 -24.37 -15.19 15.58
CA GLN A 38 -24.79 -16.46 16.20
C GLN A 38 -24.46 -16.52 17.70
N LYS A 39 -23.34 -15.92 18.12
CA LYS A 39 -22.90 -15.87 19.54
C LYS A 39 -23.55 -14.72 20.32
N PHE A 40 -23.84 -13.61 19.65
CA PHE A 40 -24.41 -12.37 20.18
C PHE A 40 -25.59 -11.90 19.30
N PRO A 41 -26.74 -12.60 19.34
CA PRO A 41 -27.88 -12.32 18.47
C PRO A 41 -28.48 -10.92 18.67
N GLU A 42 -28.31 -10.33 19.84
CA GLU A 42 -28.85 -9.01 20.20
C GLU A 42 -27.87 -7.85 19.95
N LYS A 43 -26.62 -8.10 19.54
CA LYS A 43 -25.57 -7.06 19.53
C LYS A 43 -24.71 -7.12 18.27
N ASP A 44 -24.80 -6.08 17.43
CA ASP A 44 -23.80 -5.83 16.38
C ASP A 44 -22.47 -5.37 17.00
N VAL A 45 -21.37 -5.56 16.26
CA VAL A 45 -20.03 -5.22 16.75
C VAL A 45 -19.84 -3.71 16.69
N PHE A 46 -19.55 -3.10 17.84
CA PHE A 46 -19.34 -1.66 17.93
C PHE A 46 -18.01 -1.27 17.28
N LEU A 47 -18.03 -0.28 16.40
CA LEU A 47 -16.85 0.30 15.77
C LEU A 47 -16.70 1.75 16.21
N HIS A 48 -15.57 2.08 16.83
CA HIS A 48 -15.26 3.45 17.19
C HIS A 48 -14.65 4.20 16.00
N GLY A 49 -14.99 5.47 15.78
CA GLY A 49 -14.50 6.25 14.63
C GLY A 49 -12.97 6.36 14.55
N LYS A 50 -12.29 6.35 15.70
CA LYS A 50 -10.81 6.28 15.76
C LYS A 50 -10.22 4.99 15.14
N GLN A 51 -11.01 3.92 15.07
CA GLN A 51 -10.62 2.63 14.48
C GLN A 51 -11.06 2.49 13.01
N LEU A 52 -11.88 3.43 12.49
CA LEU A 52 -12.35 3.39 11.11
C LEU A 52 -11.26 3.77 10.10
N GLY A 53 -10.39 4.73 10.42
CA GLY A 53 -9.33 5.17 9.47
C GLY A 53 -9.90 5.56 8.11
N ALA A 54 -9.53 4.81 7.06
CA ALA A 54 -9.94 5.04 5.67
C ALA A 54 -11.12 4.15 5.19
N PHE A 55 -11.68 3.30 6.06
CA PHE A 55 -12.80 2.43 5.71
C PHE A 55 -14.12 3.20 5.62
N LYS A 56 -15.06 2.71 4.82
CA LYS A 56 -16.42 3.29 4.69
C LYS A 56 -17.51 2.24 4.93
N GLU A 57 -18.74 2.72 5.09
CA GLU A 57 -19.94 1.87 5.10
C GLU A 57 -19.98 1.01 3.83
N GLY A 58 -20.23 -0.29 3.99
CA GLY A 58 -20.24 -1.28 2.91
C GLY A 58 -18.92 -1.99 2.67
N ASP A 59 -17.81 -1.56 3.28
CA ASP A 59 -16.52 -2.23 3.09
C ASP A 59 -16.46 -3.55 3.87
N ALA A 60 -15.89 -4.56 3.21
CA ALA A 60 -15.55 -5.84 3.81
C ALA A 60 -14.20 -5.73 4.54
N VAL A 61 -14.22 -6.04 5.84
CA VAL A 61 -13.08 -5.86 6.74
C VAL A 61 -12.83 -7.10 7.59
N SER A 62 -11.56 -7.33 7.92
CA SER A 62 -11.09 -8.27 8.93
C SER A 62 -10.71 -7.50 10.19
N PHE A 63 -11.24 -7.89 11.34
CA PHE A 63 -11.08 -7.15 12.60
C PHE A 63 -10.89 -8.09 13.80
N ALA A 64 -10.17 -7.63 14.81
CA ALA A 64 -10.11 -8.28 16.11
C ALA A 64 -11.25 -7.78 17.01
N ILE A 65 -11.63 -8.57 18.01
CA ILE A 65 -12.70 -8.23 18.95
C ILE A 65 -12.16 -8.20 20.36
N PHE A 66 -12.66 -7.26 21.15
CA PHE A 66 -12.57 -7.33 22.60
C PHE A 66 -13.92 -7.02 23.23
N LEU A 67 -14.11 -7.49 24.48
CA LEU A 67 -15.30 -7.16 25.26
C LEU A 67 -15.02 -5.95 26.13
N ASN A 68 -15.89 -4.93 26.02
CA ASN A 68 -15.88 -3.78 26.91
C ASN A 68 -16.33 -4.15 28.33
N ARG A 69 -16.21 -3.20 29.27
CA ARG A 69 -16.64 -3.36 30.68
C ARG A 69 -18.11 -3.79 30.82
N ASP A 70 -18.95 -3.43 29.85
CA ASP A 70 -20.36 -3.82 29.76
C ASP A 70 -20.59 -5.18 29.07
N GLY A 71 -19.53 -5.95 28.78
CA GLY A 71 -19.61 -7.21 28.05
C GLY A 71 -20.08 -7.05 26.60
N LYS A 72 -19.87 -5.88 26.00
CA LYS A 72 -20.27 -5.58 24.61
C LYS A 72 -19.10 -5.80 23.66
N PRO A 73 -19.30 -6.47 22.51
CA PRO A 73 -18.25 -6.68 21.53
C PRO A 73 -17.88 -5.37 20.84
N GLN A 74 -16.60 -5.04 20.86
CA GLN A 74 -16.02 -3.89 20.17
C GLN A 74 -14.93 -4.38 19.20
N ALA A 75 -14.99 -3.87 17.96
CA ALA A 75 -13.99 -4.10 16.94
C ALA A 75 -12.75 -3.23 17.20
N THR A 76 -11.59 -3.82 16.93
CA THR A 76 -10.29 -3.16 16.96
C THR A 76 -9.43 -3.73 15.83
N ASP A 77 -8.43 -2.97 15.40
CA ASP A 77 -7.45 -3.42 14.41
C ASP A 77 -8.12 -3.84 13.09
N LEU A 78 -8.75 -2.90 12.36
CA LEU A 78 -9.44 -3.20 11.11
C LEU A 78 -8.45 -3.29 9.93
N THR A 79 -8.63 -4.30 9.06
CA THR A 79 -7.90 -4.50 7.81
C THR A 79 -8.87 -4.81 6.66
N TYR A 80 -8.50 -4.54 5.41
CA TYR A 80 -9.34 -4.91 4.25
C TYR A 80 -9.40 -6.44 4.11
N LEU A 81 -10.60 -6.99 3.95
CA LEU A 81 -10.80 -8.44 3.80
C LEU A 81 -10.08 -9.01 2.56
N ASN A 82 -9.97 -8.21 1.50
CA ASN A 82 -9.43 -8.66 0.22
C ASN A 82 -7.95 -8.32 0.00
N GLY A 83 -7.27 -7.66 0.93
CA GLY A 83 -5.90 -7.18 0.68
C GLY A 83 -5.76 -6.20 -0.52
N ASP A 84 -6.87 -5.75 -1.11
CA ASP A 84 -6.91 -5.01 -2.37
C ASP A 84 -7.41 -3.58 -2.18
N GLY A 85 -6.87 -2.90 -1.18
CA GLY A 85 -6.91 -1.45 -1.16
C GLY A 85 -5.95 -0.93 -2.24
N MET A 86 -6.45 -0.66 -3.45
CA MET A 86 -5.85 0.14 -4.54
C MET A 86 -5.39 -0.56 -5.84
N GLN A 87 -6.22 -1.37 -6.52
CA GLN A 87 -5.97 -1.73 -7.94
C GLN A 87 -7.02 -1.26 -8.98
N GLN A 88 -8.22 -0.81 -8.59
CA GLN A 88 -9.28 -0.62 -9.61
C GLN A 88 -9.29 0.69 -10.42
N GLN A 89 -8.34 1.63 -10.24
CA GLN A 89 -8.37 2.88 -11.01
C GLN A 89 -7.55 2.87 -12.32
N GLN A 90 -6.74 1.83 -12.60
CA GLN A 90 -5.79 1.86 -13.73
C GLN A 90 -6.23 1.11 -15.01
N GLN A 91 -7.33 0.34 -14.97
CA GLN A 91 -7.72 -0.51 -16.11
C GLN A 91 -8.59 0.20 -17.17
N GLN A 92 -9.19 1.36 -16.88
CA GLN A 92 -10.01 2.10 -17.85
C GLN A 92 -9.21 2.96 -18.86
N GLN A 93 -7.92 3.23 -18.63
CA GLN A 93 -7.12 4.06 -19.54
C GLN A 93 -6.40 3.27 -20.64
N HIS A 94 -6.27 1.95 -20.53
CA HIS A 94 -5.46 1.16 -21.45
C HIS A 94 -6.11 0.87 -22.82
N GLN A 95 -7.43 0.98 -22.97
CA GLN A 95 -8.08 0.60 -24.22
C GLN A 95 -8.15 1.72 -25.27
N GLN A 96 -7.97 2.98 -24.88
CA GLN A 96 -8.00 4.13 -25.82
C GLN A 96 -6.67 4.36 -26.56
N GLY A 97 -5.53 3.93 -25.99
CA GLY A 97 -4.21 4.15 -26.60
C GLY A 97 -3.89 3.28 -27.81
N MET A 98 -4.57 2.14 -27.99
CA MET A 98 -4.20 1.18 -29.03
C MET A 98 -4.77 1.49 -30.43
N LEU A 99 -5.73 2.40 -30.57
CA LEU A 99 -6.32 2.75 -31.87
C LEU A 99 -5.54 3.85 -32.62
N GLN A 100 -4.73 4.66 -31.94
CA GLN A 100 -3.99 5.78 -32.55
C GLN A 100 -2.60 5.40 -33.09
N GLY A 101 -2.07 4.22 -32.73
CA GLY A 101 -0.72 3.80 -33.14
C GLY A 101 -0.58 3.28 -34.58
N MET A 102 -1.67 3.04 -35.31
CA MET A 102 -1.64 2.27 -36.56
C MET A 102 -1.67 3.12 -37.86
N GLN A 103 -1.57 4.46 -37.77
CA GLN A 103 -1.75 5.34 -38.94
C GLN A 103 -0.46 5.96 -39.52
N HIS A 104 0.72 5.73 -38.94
CA HIS A 104 1.93 6.52 -39.25
C HIS A 104 3.07 5.79 -40.02
N GLN A 105 2.82 4.66 -40.71
CA GLN A 105 3.84 4.05 -41.59
C GLN A 105 3.29 3.80 -43.00
N GLY A 106 3.44 4.80 -43.86
CA GLY A 106 3.19 4.68 -45.30
C GLY A 106 3.90 5.78 -46.11
N MET A 107 4.90 5.35 -46.88
CA MET A 107 5.57 6.02 -48.01
C MET A 107 6.67 7.04 -47.72
N GLN A 108 7.90 6.71 -48.15
CA GLN A 108 8.74 7.59 -48.98
C GLN A 108 9.77 6.75 -49.77
N MET A 109 9.67 6.78 -51.10
CA MET A 109 10.60 6.20 -52.06
C MET A 109 11.20 7.33 -52.93
N HIS A 110 12.53 7.39 -52.97
CA HIS A 110 13.44 7.64 -54.11
C HIS A 110 13.42 8.93 -55.01
N GLN A 111 14.67 9.37 -55.29
CA GLN A 111 15.30 9.92 -56.55
C GLN A 111 15.48 11.45 -56.80
N GLY A 112 16.76 11.91 -56.81
CA GLY A 112 17.50 12.34 -58.04
C GLY A 112 17.64 13.83 -58.47
N MET A 113 18.91 14.31 -58.61
CA MET A 113 19.50 15.38 -59.49
C MET A 113 18.94 16.84 -59.41
N HIS A 114 19.64 17.91 -58.97
CA HIS A 114 20.71 18.79 -59.57
C HIS A 114 20.24 20.28 -59.73
N PRO A 115 21.07 21.31 -60.08
CA PRO A 115 21.38 22.47 -59.21
C PRO A 115 21.06 23.88 -59.77
N GLY A 116 21.02 24.92 -58.90
CA GLY A 116 21.34 26.31 -59.28
C GLY A 116 20.40 27.43 -58.78
N MET A 117 21.04 28.54 -58.36
CA MET A 117 20.54 29.90 -58.09
C MET A 117 20.24 30.30 -56.61
N PRO A 118 20.89 31.37 -56.09
CA PRO A 118 20.54 32.00 -54.83
C PRO A 118 19.75 33.30 -55.05
N CYS A 119 18.71 33.56 -54.26
CA CYS A 119 18.17 34.91 -54.11
C CYS A 119 17.88 35.22 -52.63
N MET A 120 18.39 36.39 -52.24
CA MET A 120 18.52 36.90 -50.90
C MET A 120 17.20 37.45 -50.33
N GLY A 121 17.05 37.30 -49.01
CA GLY A 121 16.69 38.41 -48.12
C GLY A 121 15.21 38.78 -48.00
N HIS A 122 14.58 38.37 -46.89
CA HIS A 122 13.64 39.22 -46.17
C HIS A 122 13.91 39.12 -44.66
N PRO A 123 13.93 40.26 -43.94
CA PRO A 123 14.27 40.32 -42.53
C PRO A 123 13.11 39.85 -41.64
N ALA A 124 13.52 39.27 -40.53
CA ALA A 124 12.70 38.82 -39.42
C ALA A 124 12.08 39.98 -38.62
N GLN A 125 11.19 39.58 -37.71
CA GLN A 125 10.80 40.21 -36.43
C GLN A 125 9.53 41.08 -36.48
N ALA A 126 8.59 41.01 -35.54
CA ALA A 126 8.42 40.14 -34.37
C ALA A 126 6.92 40.16 -34.00
N GLY A 127 6.26 39.01 -34.09
CA GLY A 127 4.98 38.80 -33.43
C GLY A 127 5.25 38.16 -32.08
N SER A 128 5.06 38.91 -30.99
CA SER A 128 5.10 38.41 -29.61
C SER A 128 3.97 37.42 -29.37
N MET A 129 4.19 36.17 -29.79
CA MET A 129 3.42 35.02 -29.34
C MET A 129 3.95 34.63 -27.96
N MET A 130 3.08 34.79 -26.97
CA MET A 130 3.36 34.38 -25.61
C MET A 130 3.75 32.91 -25.64
N ALA A 131 5.00 32.64 -25.25
CA ALA A 131 5.48 31.31 -24.96
C ALA A 131 4.59 30.76 -23.84
N GLN A 132 3.58 29.98 -24.23
CA GLN A 132 3.02 28.99 -23.33
C GLN A 132 4.20 28.06 -23.04
N ILE A 133 4.82 28.25 -21.89
CA ILE A 133 5.69 27.25 -21.30
C ILE A 133 4.78 26.05 -21.14
N ALA A 134 4.83 25.12 -22.10
CA ALA A 134 4.28 23.80 -21.91
C ALA A 134 4.79 23.34 -20.55
N PRO A 135 3.94 22.84 -19.64
CA PRO A 135 4.45 22.21 -18.43
C PRO A 135 5.54 21.24 -18.89
N PRO A 136 6.73 21.23 -18.24
CA PRO A 136 7.78 20.31 -18.62
C PRO A 136 7.12 18.94 -18.76
N PRO A 137 7.46 18.15 -19.80
CA PRO A 137 6.95 16.79 -19.90
C PRO A 137 7.18 16.21 -18.52
N HIS A 138 6.08 15.87 -17.82
CA HIS A 138 6.20 15.20 -16.55
C HIS A 138 7.04 13.98 -16.91
N GLN A 139 8.33 14.03 -16.55
CA GLN A 139 9.17 12.86 -16.54
C GLN A 139 8.31 11.90 -15.76
N ALA A 140 7.84 10.84 -16.42
CA ALA A 140 7.06 9.80 -15.77
C ALA A 140 7.89 9.44 -14.54
N MET A 141 7.45 9.93 -13.39
CA MET A 141 8.19 9.72 -12.16
C MET A 141 8.20 8.21 -12.04
N PRO A 142 9.37 7.56 -11.90
CA PRO A 142 9.39 6.12 -11.75
C PRO A 142 8.38 5.80 -10.65
N ASP A 143 7.57 4.76 -10.85
CA ASP A 143 6.60 4.22 -9.90
C ASP A 143 7.36 3.65 -8.68
N GLU A 144 8.23 4.45 -8.07
CA GLU A 144 8.94 4.17 -6.84
C GLU A 144 7.95 4.43 -5.71
N ASP A 145 7.24 3.37 -5.36
CA ASP A 145 6.43 3.32 -4.17
C ASP A 145 7.37 3.16 -2.96
N VAL A 146 7.01 3.83 -1.87
CA VAL A 146 7.77 3.77 -0.61
C VAL A 146 6.89 3.12 0.44
N GLN A 147 7.32 1.96 0.92
CA GLN A 147 6.65 1.27 2.02
C GLN A 147 7.46 1.38 3.31
N GLU A 148 6.78 1.81 4.38
CA GLU A 148 7.34 1.96 5.71
C GLU A 148 6.80 0.85 6.63
N VAL A 149 7.69 0.02 7.17
CA VAL A 149 7.34 -1.08 8.07
C VAL A 149 8.05 -0.86 9.41
N GLU A 150 7.31 -0.91 10.52
CA GLU A 150 7.91 -0.84 11.85
C GLU A 150 8.56 -2.17 12.22
N VAL A 151 9.84 -2.14 12.57
CA VAL A 151 10.65 -3.32 12.90
C VAL A 151 11.28 -3.15 14.29
N PRO A 152 11.17 -4.12 15.22
CA PRO A 152 11.87 -4.04 16.49
C PRO A 152 13.39 -4.01 16.28
N LYS A 153 14.09 -3.13 17.00
CA LYS A 153 15.53 -2.85 16.79
C LYS A 153 16.44 -4.08 16.90
N GLU A 154 16.04 -5.08 17.69
CA GLU A 154 16.77 -6.34 17.86
C GLU A 154 16.85 -7.17 16.58
N PHE A 155 15.83 -7.08 15.71
CA PHE A 155 15.79 -7.83 14.46
C PHE A 155 16.51 -7.11 13.33
N VAL A 156 16.59 -5.77 13.39
CA VAL A 156 17.37 -4.98 12.41
C VAL A 156 18.81 -5.46 12.36
N ALA A 157 19.45 -5.61 13.52
CA ALA A 157 20.83 -6.09 13.61
C ALA A 157 21.00 -7.52 13.04
N LYS A 158 20.01 -8.39 13.20
CA LYS A 158 20.01 -9.76 12.66
C LYS A 158 19.78 -9.80 11.16
N LEU A 159 18.95 -8.90 10.63
CA LEU A 159 18.69 -8.80 9.20
C LEU A 159 19.88 -8.20 8.45
N THR A 160 20.59 -7.25 9.05
CA THR A 160 21.74 -6.56 8.43
C THR A 160 23.10 -7.20 8.71
N SER A 161 23.19 -8.23 9.56
CA SER A 161 24.47 -8.90 9.87
C SER A 161 25.03 -9.68 8.66
N GLU A 162 26.33 -9.96 8.68
CA GLU A 162 27.02 -10.78 7.66
C GLU A 162 26.47 -12.22 7.73
N GLY A 163 25.50 -12.55 6.86
CA GLY A 163 24.70 -13.78 6.92
C GLY A 163 23.19 -13.57 7.17
N GLY A 164 22.74 -12.32 7.26
CA GLY A 164 21.33 -11.96 7.41
C GLY A 164 20.52 -12.22 6.14
N ARG A 165 19.23 -12.52 6.31
CA ARG A 165 18.29 -12.84 5.22
C ARG A 165 17.87 -11.64 4.37
N LEU A 166 18.33 -10.42 4.69
CA LEU A 166 17.93 -9.21 3.97
C LEU A 166 18.21 -9.28 2.46
N HIS A 167 19.33 -9.88 2.05
CA HIS A 167 19.68 -10.00 0.64
C HIS A 167 18.77 -11.01 -0.09
N GLU A 168 18.41 -12.10 0.58
CA GLU A 168 17.47 -13.11 0.07
C GLU A 168 16.05 -12.52 -0.06
N LEU A 169 15.59 -11.77 0.95
CA LEU A 169 14.30 -11.08 0.91
C LEU A 169 14.21 -10.08 -0.25
N LYS A 170 15.30 -9.34 -0.53
CA LYS A 170 15.37 -8.45 -1.70
C LYS A 170 15.28 -9.23 -3.01
N HIS A 171 16.02 -10.32 -3.14
CA HIS A 171 15.96 -11.17 -4.33
C HIS A 171 14.58 -11.79 -4.55
N MET A 172 13.92 -12.24 -3.48
CA MET A 172 12.56 -12.81 -3.54
C MET A 172 11.49 -11.77 -3.91
N ALA A 173 11.66 -10.51 -3.49
CA ALA A 173 10.76 -9.42 -3.82
C ALA A 173 10.94 -8.85 -5.23
N GLY A 174 12.06 -9.18 -5.88
CA GLY A 174 12.55 -8.56 -7.11
C GLY A 174 13.77 -7.69 -6.80
N SER A 175 14.90 -7.97 -7.47
CA SER A 175 16.19 -7.31 -7.24
C SER A 175 16.19 -5.79 -7.43
N ASP A 176 15.08 -5.23 -7.91
CA ASP A 176 14.81 -3.82 -8.14
C ASP A 176 14.33 -3.06 -6.89
N ILE A 177 14.31 -3.70 -5.70
CA ILE A 177 13.94 -3.04 -4.45
C ILE A 177 15.13 -2.68 -3.57
N THR A 178 15.03 -1.54 -2.90
CA THR A 178 15.97 -1.09 -1.88
C THR A 178 15.29 -1.07 -0.52
N ILE A 179 15.83 -1.85 0.41
CA ILE A 179 15.40 -1.85 1.82
C ILE A 179 16.48 -1.15 2.64
N THR A 180 16.09 -0.11 3.37
CA THR A 180 16.93 0.61 4.34
C THR A 180 16.25 0.63 5.70
N PHE A 181 17.02 0.75 6.79
CA PHE A 181 16.46 0.83 8.14
C PHE A 181 16.82 2.19 8.74
N GLN A 182 15.81 2.93 9.18
CA GLN A 182 15.96 4.21 9.82
C GLN A 182 15.52 4.11 11.28
N THR A 183 16.43 4.38 12.21
CA THR A 183 16.10 4.52 13.63
C THR A 183 15.58 5.94 13.89
N ARG A 184 14.39 6.06 14.49
CA ARG A 184 13.85 7.35 14.91
C ARG A 184 13.98 7.48 16.43
N PRO A 185 14.47 8.62 16.95
CA PRO A 185 14.69 8.80 18.39
C PRO A 185 13.38 8.75 19.21
N GLU A 186 12.23 8.98 18.57
CA GLU A 186 10.89 8.86 19.16
C GLU A 186 10.47 7.39 19.44
N LEU A 187 11.10 6.41 18.76
CA LEU A 187 10.78 5.00 18.86
C LEU A 187 11.85 4.24 19.67
N VAL A 188 11.72 4.26 21.01
CA VAL A 188 12.71 3.75 21.97
C VAL A 188 13.18 2.29 21.72
N ASN A 189 12.34 1.45 21.07
CA ASN A 189 12.68 0.05 20.75
C ASN A 189 12.32 -0.37 19.31
N LYS A 190 12.07 0.58 18.40
CA LYS A 190 11.71 0.25 17.02
C LYS A 190 12.57 1.03 16.03
N ALA A 191 12.72 0.48 14.85
CA ALA A 191 13.24 1.11 13.66
C ALA A 191 12.16 1.07 12.58
N VAL A 192 12.26 1.95 11.59
CA VAL A 192 11.39 1.94 10.41
C VAL A 192 12.20 1.36 9.26
N ALA A 193 11.76 0.22 8.72
CA ALA A 193 12.26 -0.30 7.46
C ALA A 193 11.56 0.41 6.31
N ILE A 194 12.35 1.05 5.44
CA ILE A 194 11.89 1.80 4.28
C ILE A 194 12.23 0.96 3.05
N ILE A 195 11.21 0.41 2.40
CA ILE A 195 11.30 -0.33 1.14
C ILE A 195 10.96 0.62 -0.01
N ARG A 196 11.87 0.76 -0.97
CA ARG A 196 11.69 1.57 -2.19
C ARG A 196 11.79 0.69 -3.42
N GLY A 197 10.92 0.91 -4.39
CA GLY A 197 10.97 0.24 -5.69
C GLY A 197 9.61 0.23 -6.37
N PRO A 198 9.47 -0.52 -7.48
CA PRO A 198 8.19 -0.69 -8.17
C PRO A 198 7.09 -1.12 -7.20
N LYS A 199 5.88 -0.56 -7.31
CA LYS A 199 4.80 -0.80 -6.34
C LYS A 199 4.56 -2.26 -5.98
N VAL A 200 4.58 -3.16 -6.97
CA VAL A 200 4.40 -4.60 -6.77
C VAL A 200 5.55 -5.21 -5.97
N SER A 201 6.78 -4.92 -6.36
CA SER A 201 7.99 -5.43 -5.72
C SER A 201 8.18 -4.86 -4.31
N ALA A 202 7.90 -3.57 -4.10
CA ALA A 202 7.95 -2.93 -2.79
C ALA A 202 6.91 -3.51 -1.82
N SER A 203 5.69 -3.75 -2.31
CA SER A 203 4.62 -4.41 -1.53
C SER A 203 5.01 -5.85 -1.16
N LEU A 204 5.56 -6.61 -2.10
CA LEU A 204 6.04 -7.97 -1.86
C LEU A 204 7.20 -7.98 -0.85
N GLY A 205 8.15 -7.05 -0.96
CA GLY A 205 9.25 -6.89 -0.02
C GLY A 205 8.79 -6.56 1.39
N ALA A 206 7.76 -5.73 1.54
CA ALA A 206 7.14 -5.43 2.84
C ALA A 206 6.49 -6.67 3.46
N ILE A 207 5.75 -7.47 2.67
CA ILE A 207 5.11 -8.71 3.14
C ILE A 207 6.16 -9.73 3.57
N LEU A 208 7.19 -9.95 2.75
CA LEU A 208 8.28 -10.88 3.05
C LEU A 208 9.05 -10.48 4.31
N LEU A 209 9.30 -9.17 4.48
CA LEU A 209 9.93 -8.63 5.68
C LEU A 209 9.05 -8.87 6.92
N MET A 210 7.74 -8.62 6.83
CA MET A 210 6.81 -8.88 7.93
C MET A 210 6.71 -10.38 8.27
N GLN A 211 6.75 -11.25 7.26
CA GLN A 211 6.72 -12.69 7.46
C GLN A 211 7.98 -13.19 8.18
N GLU A 212 9.17 -12.76 7.76
CA GLU A 212 10.44 -13.10 8.43
C GLU A 212 10.45 -12.59 9.88
N LEU A 213 9.95 -11.37 10.12
CA LEU A 213 9.82 -10.85 11.48
C LEU A 213 8.85 -11.67 12.32
N SER A 214 7.74 -12.14 11.74
CA SER A 214 6.81 -13.02 12.43
C SER A 214 7.44 -14.36 12.81
N GLU A 215 8.25 -14.96 11.93
CA GLU A 215 9.01 -16.19 12.24
C GLU A 215 10.00 -15.96 13.38
N LEU A 216 10.73 -14.85 13.35
CA LEU A 216 11.68 -14.50 14.40
C LEU A 216 11.02 -14.19 15.75
N ILE A 217 9.80 -13.65 15.75
CA ILE A 217 8.99 -13.38 16.96
C ILE A 217 8.30 -14.66 17.46
N GLN A 218 7.95 -15.58 16.56
CA GLN A 218 7.35 -16.90 16.87
C GLN A 218 8.37 -17.97 17.29
N ILE A 219 9.61 -17.60 17.64
CA ILE A 219 10.51 -18.43 18.43
C ILE A 219 10.48 -17.97 19.90
N PRO A 220 9.37 -18.14 20.66
CA PRO A 220 9.45 -18.08 22.10
C PRO A 220 10.14 -19.35 22.58
N VAL A 221 11.41 -19.26 22.96
CA VAL A 221 11.94 -19.94 24.15
C VAL A 221 11.68 -21.47 24.25
N CYS A 222 11.64 -22.23 23.14
CA CYS A 222 11.39 -23.68 23.15
C CYS A 222 12.56 -24.54 22.63
N ARG A 223 13.77 -23.98 22.52
CA ARG A 223 15.01 -24.77 22.43
C ARG A 223 16.01 -24.31 23.50
N LEU A 224 15.73 -24.71 24.73
CA LEU A 224 16.72 -24.88 25.78
C LEU A 224 16.25 -26.08 26.62
N THR A 225 16.44 -27.26 26.05
CA THR A 225 16.70 -28.51 26.77
C THR A 225 18.07 -28.99 26.33
#